data_AF-A0A951KGY0-F1
#
_entry.id   AF-A0A951KGY0-F1
#
_cell.length_a   1.000
_cell.length_b   1.000
_cell.length_c   1.000
_cell.angle_alpha   90.00
_cell.angle_beta   90.00
_cell.angle_gamma   90.00
#
_symmetry.space_group_name_H-M   'P 1'
#
loop_
_entity.id
_entity.type
_entity.pdbx_description
1 polymer ?
#
loop_
_entity_poly.entity_id
_entity_poly.type
_entity_poly.pdbx_seq_one_letter_code
_entity_poly.pdbx_strand_id
1 'polypeptide(L)'
;MQTAFTVLAVSAGFVVVIFTGGLAVLFLVKASDGSIDLSRLISEPNGDASMSRLQLLIFTLVIALSLFLIIIGNTPLAFPASIPADLLTLLGISSSSYLVSKGIQFSNPAGVARPGISIDPGQTKFTAGAAGTVSFTATHSTNGAASLPAITWSLDSPSYGTLHASGNKASYTADATAPANTKVTLRAQVSGFEDGLAEIVYE
;
A
#
# COMPACT_ATOMS: atom_id res chain seq x y z
N MET A 1 26.09 -51.31 0.22
CA MET A 1 25.85 -49.97 -0.38
C MET A 1 24.42 -49.47 -0.17
N GLN A 2 23.39 -50.32 -0.26
CA GLN A 2 21.99 -49.92 -0.10
C GLN A 2 21.65 -49.33 1.29
N THR A 3 22.24 -49.85 2.36
CA THR A 3 22.03 -49.37 3.74
C THR A 3 22.57 -47.96 3.99
N ALA A 4 23.76 -47.64 3.46
CA ALA A 4 24.35 -46.30 3.60
C ALA A 4 23.52 -45.21 2.90
N PHE A 5 22.96 -45.54 1.72
CA PHE A 5 22.07 -44.64 0.99
C PHE A 5 20.76 -44.39 1.75
N THR A 6 20.15 -45.43 2.33
CA THR A 6 18.94 -45.29 3.16
C THR A 6 19.20 -44.42 4.40
N VAL A 7 20.32 -44.63 5.09
CA VAL A 7 20.69 -43.82 6.26
C VAL A 7 20.91 -42.35 5.88
N LEU A 8 21.55 -42.08 4.73
CA LEU A 8 21.72 -40.72 4.22
C LEU A 8 20.38 -40.07 3.85
N ALA A 9 19.49 -40.80 3.19
CA ALA A 9 18.17 -40.29 2.81
C ALA A 9 17.30 -39.95 4.03
N VAL A 10 17.29 -40.82 5.05
CA VAL A 10 16.55 -40.59 6.29
C VAL A 10 17.12 -39.40 7.07
N SER A 11 18.44 -39.31 7.21
CA SER A 11 19.10 -38.19 7.90
C SER A 11 18.87 -36.86 7.18
N ALA A 12 18.97 -36.82 5.84
CA ALA A 12 18.63 -35.64 5.05
C ALA A 12 17.15 -35.25 5.23
N GLY A 13 16.24 -36.23 5.26
CA GLY A 13 14.82 -35.99 5.54
C GLY A 13 14.58 -35.33 6.90
N PHE A 14 15.21 -35.84 7.96
CA PHE A 14 15.11 -35.23 9.29
C PHE A 14 15.66 -33.80 9.34
N VAL A 15 16.80 -33.54 8.67
CA VAL A 15 17.36 -32.18 8.60
C VAL A 15 16.38 -31.21 7.93
N VAL A 16 15.79 -31.60 6.80
CA VAL A 16 14.81 -30.76 6.08
C VAL A 16 13.57 -30.52 6.92
N VAL A 17 13.05 -31.55 7.60
CA VAL A 17 11.86 -31.45 8.45
C VAL A 17 12.12 -30.54 9.66
N ILE A 18 13.23 -30.72 10.36
CA ILE A 18 13.59 -29.91 11.53
C ILE A 18 13.81 -28.45 11.12
N PHE A 19 14.52 -28.23 10.01
CA PHE A 19 14.78 -26.88 9.50
C PHE A 19 13.49 -26.17 9.10
N THR A 20 12.67 -26.81 8.26
CA THR A 20 11.43 -26.21 7.74
C THR A 20 10.39 -26.05 8.84
N GLY A 21 10.23 -27.06 9.70
CA GLY A 21 9.34 -27.00 10.86
C GLY A 21 9.78 -25.93 11.87
N GLY A 22 11.08 -25.84 12.15
CA GLY A 22 11.64 -24.79 13.01
C GLY A 22 11.39 -23.38 12.47
N LEU A 23 11.55 -23.18 11.16
CA LEU A 23 11.19 -21.91 10.51
C LEU A 23 9.70 -21.59 10.62
N ALA A 24 8.82 -22.58 10.42
CA ALA A 24 7.38 -22.39 10.53
C ALA A 24 6.96 -21.99 11.96
N VAL A 25 7.54 -22.65 12.98
CA VAL A 25 7.30 -22.30 14.39
C VAL A 25 7.83 -20.91 14.70
N LEU A 26 9.04 -20.56 14.25
CA LEU A 26 9.62 -19.23 14.45
C LEU A 26 8.75 -18.14 13.80
N PHE A 27 8.22 -18.41 12.61
CA PHE A 27 7.26 -17.53 11.93
C PHE A 27 5.98 -17.34 12.75
N LEU A 28 5.41 -18.43 13.30
CA LEU A 28 4.20 -18.37 14.12
C LEU A 28 4.42 -17.58 15.42
N VAL A 29 5.53 -17.79 16.11
CA VAL A 29 5.87 -17.04 17.34
C VAL A 29 6.08 -15.56 17.03
N LYS A 30 6.83 -15.26 15.97
CA LYS A 30 7.06 -13.87 15.53
C LYS A 30 5.78 -13.18 15.05
N ALA A 31 4.85 -13.94 14.48
CA ALA A 31 3.51 -13.47 14.10
C ALA A 31 2.62 -13.23 15.32
N SER A 32 2.65 -14.10 16.34
CA SER A 32 1.87 -13.91 17.57
C SER A 32 2.37 -12.74 18.41
N ASP A 33 3.68 -12.48 18.40
CA ASP A 33 4.30 -11.35 19.12
C ASP A 33 4.07 -9.99 18.43
N GLY A 34 3.37 -9.97 17.28
CA GLY A 34 3.09 -8.75 16.51
C GLY A 34 4.33 -8.15 15.81
N SER A 35 5.48 -8.82 15.89
CA SER A 35 6.72 -8.38 15.22
C SER A 35 6.65 -8.54 13.69
N ILE A 36 5.78 -9.43 13.22
CA ILE A 36 5.42 -9.56 11.82
C ILE A 36 4.08 -8.86 11.64
N ASP A 37 4.10 -7.75 10.91
CA ASP A 37 2.88 -7.05 10.55
C ASP A 37 2.17 -7.78 9.40
N LEU A 38 1.19 -8.61 9.75
CA LEU A 38 0.33 -9.30 8.78
C LEU A 38 -0.57 -8.31 8.01
N SER A 39 -0.71 -7.06 8.47
CA SER A 39 -1.51 -6.05 7.77
C SER A 39 -1.02 -5.88 6.33
N ARG A 40 0.30 -5.94 6.07
CA ARG A 40 0.80 -5.87 4.68
C ARG A 40 0.47 -7.09 3.81
N LEU A 41 0.24 -8.25 4.42
CA LEU A 41 -0.16 -9.48 3.74
C LEU A 41 -1.65 -9.47 3.37
N ILE A 42 -2.49 -8.92 4.26
CA ILE A 42 -3.95 -8.90 4.10
C ILE A 42 -4.52 -7.58 3.55
N SER A 43 -3.79 -6.47 3.60
CA SER A 43 -4.29 -5.13 3.23
C SER A 43 -3.78 -4.67 1.87
N GLU A 44 -4.58 -3.87 1.18
CA GLU A 44 -4.20 -3.18 -0.05
C GLU A 44 -3.23 -2.02 0.25
N PRO A 45 -2.53 -1.48 -0.77
CA PRO A 45 -1.61 -0.35 -0.55
C PRO A 45 -2.27 0.86 0.12
N ASN A 46 -3.60 0.99 0.02
CA ASN A 46 -4.40 2.06 0.61
C ASN A 46 -4.74 1.82 2.10
N GLY A 47 -4.35 0.69 2.69
CA GLY A 47 -4.65 0.35 4.08
C GLY A 47 -5.99 -0.37 4.28
N ASP A 48 -6.82 -0.48 3.25
CA ASP A 48 -8.06 -1.26 3.29
C ASP A 48 -7.79 -2.77 3.32
N ALA A 49 -8.59 -3.52 4.07
CA ALA A 49 -8.49 -4.98 4.13
C ALA A 49 -8.85 -5.61 2.77
N SER A 50 -7.93 -6.34 2.18
CA SER A 50 -8.11 -7.00 0.89
C SER A 50 -8.76 -8.36 1.08
N MET A 51 -10.07 -8.44 0.81
CA MET A 51 -10.84 -9.69 0.86
C MET A 51 -10.23 -10.80 -0.02
N SER A 52 -9.66 -10.46 -1.16
CA SER A 52 -9.06 -11.44 -2.09
C SER A 52 -7.76 -12.06 -1.55
N ARG A 53 -6.92 -11.28 -0.85
CA ARG A 53 -5.69 -11.78 -0.22
C ARG A 53 -5.99 -12.64 1.00
N LEU A 54 -7.00 -12.24 1.78
CA LEU A 54 -7.51 -13.04 2.88
C LEU A 54 -8.07 -14.39 2.37
N GLN A 55 -8.83 -14.36 1.29
CA GLN A 55 -9.37 -15.57 0.67
C GLN A 55 -8.26 -16.53 0.21
N LEU A 56 -7.21 -16.03 -0.44
CA LEU A 56 -6.05 -16.84 -0.82
C LEU A 56 -5.33 -17.43 0.41
N LEU A 57 -5.14 -16.63 1.45
CA LEU A 57 -4.47 -17.07 2.68
C LEU A 57 -5.26 -18.21 3.36
N ILE A 58 -6.58 -18.04 3.52
CA ILE A 58 -7.43 -19.06 4.13
C ILE A 58 -7.47 -20.31 3.24
N PHE A 59 -7.60 -20.15 1.92
CA PHE A 59 -7.67 -21.27 1.00
C PHE A 59 -6.40 -22.12 1.01
N THR A 60 -5.24 -21.47 0.97
CA THR A 60 -3.94 -22.15 1.05
C THR A 60 -3.73 -22.84 2.40
N LEU A 61 -4.15 -22.20 3.51
CA LEU A 61 -4.09 -22.79 4.85
C LEU A 61 -4.99 -24.04 4.97
N VAL A 62 -6.21 -23.99 4.45
CA VAL A 62 -7.15 -25.12 4.49
C VAL A 62 -6.60 -26.32 3.71
N ILE A 63 -6.05 -26.10 2.51
CA ILE A 63 -5.42 -27.18 1.72
C ILE A 63 -4.20 -27.75 2.46
N ALA A 64 -3.33 -26.88 2.97
CA ALA A 64 -2.11 -27.31 3.67
C ALA A 64 -2.45 -28.13 4.93
N LEU A 65 -3.40 -27.67 5.74
CA LEU A 65 -3.85 -28.38 6.94
C LEU A 65 -4.53 -29.71 6.58
N SER A 66 -5.33 -29.74 5.51
CA SER A 66 -5.98 -30.97 5.04
C SER A 66 -4.96 -32.02 4.60
N LEU A 67 -3.93 -31.63 3.82
CA LEU A 67 -2.85 -32.53 3.43
C LEU A 67 -2.05 -33.01 4.64
N PHE A 68 -1.75 -32.12 5.59
CA PHE A 68 -1.08 -32.48 6.83
C PHE A 68 -1.88 -33.53 7.62
N LEU A 69 -3.19 -33.30 7.80
CA LEU A 69 -4.09 -34.24 8.48
C LEU A 69 -4.15 -35.61 7.80
N ILE A 70 -4.17 -35.66 6.46
CA ILE A 70 -4.14 -36.93 5.71
C ILE A 70 -2.82 -37.67 5.94
N ILE A 71 -1.68 -36.97 5.97
CA ILE A 71 -0.37 -37.59 6.18
C ILE A 71 -0.29 -38.22 7.57
N ILE A 72 -0.69 -37.49 8.62
CA ILE A 72 -0.65 -38.00 10.00
C ILE A 72 -1.73 -39.04 10.28
N GLY A 73 -2.83 -39.04 9.51
CA GLY A 73 -3.92 -40.00 9.60
C GLY A 73 -3.64 -41.34 8.91
N ASN A 74 -2.57 -41.45 8.13
CA ASN A 74 -2.15 -42.70 7.52
C ASN A 74 -1.18 -43.47 8.43
N THR A 75 -1.43 -44.78 8.59
CA THR A 75 -0.52 -45.72 9.26
C THR A 75 -0.09 -46.80 8.28
N PRO A 76 1.19 -46.85 7.84
CA PRO A 76 2.31 -46.01 8.26
C PRO A 76 2.23 -44.57 7.72
N LEU A 77 2.92 -43.64 8.40
CA LEU A 77 3.07 -42.24 7.98
C LEU A 77 3.60 -42.20 6.54
N ALA A 78 2.72 -41.84 5.61
CA ALA A 78 3.03 -41.83 4.20
C ALA A 78 2.38 -40.61 3.54
N PHE A 79 3.10 -40.02 2.60
CA PHE A 79 2.47 -39.07 1.68
C PHE A 79 1.40 -39.79 0.85
N PRO A 80 0.28 -39.13 0.53
CA PRO A 80 -0.74 -39.70 -0.34
C PRO A 80 -0.10 -40.15 -1.66
N ALA A 81 -0.35 -41.40 -2.07
CA ALA A 81 0.19 -41.95 -3.31
C ALA A 81 -0.30 -41.19 -4.56
N SER A 82 -1.46 -40.54 -4.46
CA SER A 82 -1.99 -39.62 -5.45
C SER A 82 -2.58 -38.39 -4.75
N ILE A 83 -2.10 -37.22 -5.15
CA ILE A 83 -2.77 -35.95 -4.85
C ILE A 83 -3.76 -35.70 -5.99
N PRO A 84 -5.06 -35.52 -5.72
CA PRO A 84 -6.04 -35.21 -6.75
C PRO A 84 -5.58 -34.02 -7.61
N ALA A 85 -5.62 -34.18 -8.92
CA ALA A 85 -5.22 -33.14 -9.87
C ALA A 85 -6.00 -31.83 -9.66
N ASP A 86 -7.25 -31.93 -9.18
CA ASP A 86 -8.10 -30.78 -8.84
C ASP A 86 -7.51 -29.93 -7.72
N LEU A 87 -6.88 -30.54 -6.69
CA LEU A 87 -6.24 -29.79 -5.60
C LEU A 87 -5.00 -29.04 -6.10
N LEU A 88 -4.19 -29.67 -6.94
CA LEU A 88 -3.01 -29.03 -7.54
C LEU A 88 -3.41 -27.90 -8.50
N THR A 89 -4.49 -28.11 -9.26
CA THR A 89 -5.04 -27.12 -10.18
C THR A 89 -5.62 -25.94 -9.42
N LEU A 90 -6.40 -26.18 -8.36
CA LEU A 90 -6.95 -25.13 -7.52
C LEU A 90 -5.86 -24.31 -6.81
N LEU A 91 -4.80 -24.97 -6.33
CA LEU A 91 -3.63 -24.28 -5.77
C LEU A 91 -2.92 -23.41 -6.82
N GLY A 92 -2.77 -23.93 -8.04
CA GLY A 92 -2.18 -23.22 -9.18
C GLY A 92 -3.00 -22.01 -9.61
N ILE A 93 -4.33 -22.14 -9.70
CA ILE A 93 -5.23 -21.03 -10.08
C ILE A 93 -5.24 -19.96 -8.99
N SER A 94 -5.26 -20.35 -7.71
CA SER A 94 -5.23 -19.40 -6.60
C SER A 94 -3.94 -18.58 -6.59
N SER A 95 -2.78 -19.25 -6.72
CA SER A 95 -1.46 -18.58 -6.74
C SER A 95 -1.23 -17.71 -7.98
N SER A 96 -1.65 -18.17 -9.17
CA SER A 96 -1.54 -17.39 -10.41
C SER A 96 -2.46 -16.16 -10.40
N SER A 97 -3.68 -16.26 -9.86
CA SER A 97 -4.60 -15.10 -9.77
C SER A 97 -3.99 -13.98 -8.92
N TYR A 98 -3.34 -14.31 -7.81
CA TYR A 98 -2.66 -13.31 -6.98
C TYR A 98 -1.44 -12.68 -7.67
N LEU A 99 -0.63 -13.49 -8.34
CA LEU A 99 0.53 -12.99 -9.08
C LEU A 99 0.10 -12.09 -10.25
N VAL A 100 -0.97 -12.44 -10.97
CA VAL A 100 -1.56 -11.61 -12.03
C VAL A 100 -2.10 -10.30 -11.45
N SER A 101 -2.83 -10.34 -10.34
CA SER A 101 -3.29 -9.12 -9.66
C SER A 101 -2.14 -8.21 -9.24
N LYS A 102 -1.01 -8.78 -8.78
CA LYS A 102 0.22 -8.04 -8.49
C LYS A 102 0.88 -7.49 -9.77
N GLY A 103 0.98 -8.29 -10.83
CA GLY A 103 1.54 -7.87 -12.11
C GLY A 103 0.77 -6.72 -12.77
N ILE A 104 -0.56 -6.72 -12.64
CA ILE A 104 -1.41 -5.61 -13.09
C ILE A 104 -1.23 -4.38 -12.19
N GLN A 105 -1.07 -4.54 -10.86
CA GLN A 105 -0.75 -3.42 -9.97
C GLN A 105 0.57 -2.72 -10.34
N PHE A 106 1.58 -3.47 -10.79
CA PHE A 106 2.84 -2.89 -11.28
C PHE A 106 2.75 -2.30 -12.69
N SER A 107 1.76 -2.74 -13.48
CA SER A 107 1.54 -2.27 -14.86
C SER A 107 0.56 -1.10 -14.97
N ASN A 108 -0.23 -0.83 -13.93
CA ASN A 108 -1.18 0.26 -13.91
C ASN A 108 -0.46 1.57 -13.49
N PRO A 109 -0.52 2.66 -14.27
CA PRO A 109 0.01 3.96 -13.87
C PRO A 109 -0.54 4.47 -12.53
N ALA A 110 -1.75 4.05 -12.14
CA ALA A 110 -2.33 4.38 -10.82
C ALA A 110 -1.84 3.48 -9.66
N GLY A 111 -1.15 2.36 -9.93
CA GLY A 111 -0.41 1.59 -8.91
C GLY A 111 0.95 2.21 -8.58
N VAL A 112 1.38 3.17 -9.41
CA VAL A 112 2.46 4.13 -9.16
C VAL A 112 1.83 5.52 -8.96
N ALA A 113 0.68 5.60 -8.27
CA ALA A 113 0.10 6.88 -7.88
C ALA A 113 1.22 7.68 -7.21
N ARG A 114 1.64 8.76 -7.87
CA ARG A 114 2.65 9.63 -7.30
C ARG A 114 2.07 10.13 -5.99
N PRO A 115 2.83 10.13 -4.89
CA PRO A 115 2.33 10.67 -3.64
C PRO A 115 1.79 12.08 -3.89
N GLY A 116 0.52 12.30 -3.54
CA GLY A 116 -0.13 13.59 -3.75
C GLY A 116 0.26 14.60 -2.67
N ILE A 117 0.14 15.89 -2.99
CA ILE A 117 0.24 16.97 -2.02
C ILE A 117 -1.18 17.43 -1.69
N SER A 118 -1.52 17.46 -0.41
CA SER A 118 -2.76 18.07 0.08
C SER A 118 -2.47 19.48 0.59
N ILE A 119 -3.33 20.44 0.26
CA ILE A 119 -3.23 21.82 0.74
C ILE A 119 -4.41 22.10 1.68
N ASP A 120 -4.12 22.58 2.88
CA ASP A 120 -5.11 23.02 3.86
C ASP A 120 -4.97 24.53 4.12
N PRO A 121 -6.04 25.34 4.00
CA PRO A 121 -7.38 24.97 3.55
C PRO A 121 -7.44 24.70 2.04
N GLY A 122 -8.19 23.68 1.62
CA GLY A 122 -8.34 23.32 0.19
C GLY A 122 -9.19 24.30 -0.61
N GLN A 123 -10.06 25.08 0.05
CA GLN A 123 -10.80 26.19 -0.55
C GLN A 123 -10.97 27.34 0.43
N THR A 124 -10.93 28.57 -0.08
CA THR A 124 -11.13 29.80 0.70
C THR A 124 -11.98 30.78 -0.09
N LYS A 125 -12.78 31.58 0.62
CA LYS A 125 -13.68 32.56 0.03
C LYS A 125 -13.32 33.96 0.53
N PHE A 126 -13.26 34.93 -0.39
CA PHE A 126 -13.08 36.35 -0.08
C PHE A 126 -14.26 37.15 -0.63
N THR A 127 -14.69 38.16 0.10
CA THR A 127 -15.65 39.13 -0.43
C THR A 127 -14.99 40.00 -1.49
N ALA A 128 -15.59 40.11 -2.68
CA ALA A 128 -15.09 40.95 -3.75
C ALA A 128 -14.97 42.41 -3.29
N GLY A 129 -13.80 43.03 -3.51
CA GLY A 129 -13.51 44.38 -3.03
C GLY A 129 -12.90 44.48 -1.62
N ALA A 130 -12.78 43.37 -0.88
CA ALA A 130 -12.18 43.35 0.45
C ALA A 130 -10.77 42.76 0.43
N ALA A 131 -9.82 43.44 1.09
CA ALA A 131 -8.49 42.89 1.34
C ALA A 131 -8.58 41.86 2.48
N GLY A 132 -8.02 40.66 2.25
CA GLY A 132 -7.94 39.61 3.26
C GLY A 132 -6.72 38.73 3.03
N THR A 133 -6.20 38.12 4.10
CA THR A 133 -5.04 37.22 4.00
C THR A 133 -5.42 35.84 4.54
N VAL A 134 -5.05 34.80 3.81
CA VAL A 134 -5.24 33.41 4.24
C VAL A 134 -3.93 32.62 4.12
N SER A 135 -3.71 31.71 5.06
CA SER A 135 -2.52 30.86 5.08
C SER A 135 -2.87 29.45 4.67
N PHE A 136 -2.10 28.90 3.74
CA PHE A 136 -2.15 27.55 3.24
C PHE A 136 -0.96 26.75 3.77
N THR A 137 -1.17 25.49 4.10
CA THR A 137 -0.12 24.53 4.49
C THR A 137 -0.22 23.32 3.58
N ALA A 138 0.90 22.96 2.94
CA ALA A 138 1.01 21.74 2.14
C ALA A 138 1.49 20.57 3.02
N THR A 139 0.76 19.45 2.96
CA THR A 139 1.10 18.21 3.63
C THR A 139 1.10 17.04 2.65
N HIS A 140 1.93 16.05 2.91
CA HIS A 140 1.94 14.80 2.15
C HIS A 140 0.59 14.08 2.32
N SER A 141 0.01 13.58 1.22
CA SER A 141 -1.31 12.92 1.21
C SER A 141 -1.32 11.51 1.82
N THR A 142 -0.19 10.96 2.25
CA THR A 142 -0.16 9.70 3.02
C THR A 142 0.28 9.98 4.46
N ASN A 143 -0.49 9.44 5.42
CA ASN A 143 -0.31 9.65 6.85
C ASN A 143 1.13 9.34 7.28
N GLY A 144 1.90 10.38 7.54
CA GLY A 144 3.30 10.29 7.93
C GLY A 144 4.06 11.49 7.41
N ALA A 145 4.32 12.44 8.30
CA ALA A 145 5.08 13.65 8.05
C ALA A 145 6.53 13.33 7.67
N ALA A 146 6.75 12.87 6.44
CA ALA A 146 8.05 12.95 5.79
C ALA A 146 8.21 14.40 5.31
N SER A 147 9.29 15.05 5.71
CA SER A 147 9.72 16.36 5.21
C SER A 147 9.54 16.41 3.69
N LEU A 148 8.61 17.24 3.21
CA LEU A 148 8.47 17.48 1.78
C LEU A 148 9.78 18.13 1.27
N PRO A 149 10.29 17.74 0.08
CA PRO A 149 11.29 18.51 -0.63
C PRO A 149 10.84 19.96 -0.84
N ALA A 150 11.74 20.84 -1.29
CA ALA A 150 11.41 22.24 -1.56
C ALA A 150 10.13 22.37 -2.43
N ILE A 151 9.09 22.97 -1.86
CA ILE A 151 7.80 23.17 -2.52
C ILE A 151 7.88 24.46 -3.35
N THR A 152 7.51 24.35 -4.62
CA THR A 152 7.33 25.51 -5.49
C THR A 152 5.86 25.89 -5.48
N TRP A 153 5.54 27.07 -4.96
CA TRP A 153 4.18 27.59 -4.92
C TRP A 153 3.95 28.56 -6.09
N SER A 154 2.81 28.44 -6.78
CA SER A 154 2.42 29.32 -7.87
C SER A 154 0.92 29.62 -7.86
N LEU A 155 0.53 30.74 -8.46
CA LEU A 155 -0.86 31.07 -8.77
C LEU A 155 -1.10 30.84 -10.26
N ASP A 156 -2.16 30.11 -10.60
CA ASP A 156 -2.59 29.99 -11.99
C ASP A 156 -3.31 31.28 -12.43
N SER A 157 -3.21 31.62 -13.72
CA SER A 157 -3.87 32.80 -14.30
C SER A 157 -5.41 32.67 -14.28
N PRO A 158 -6.16 33.73 -13.92
CA PRO A 158 -5.69 35.09 -13.60
C PRO A 158 -5.17 35.24 -12.17
N SER A 159 -3.95 35.77 -12.01
CA SER A 159 -3.32 36.01 -10.71
C SER A 159 -3.78 37.36 -10.13
N TYR A 160 -4.93 37.36 -9.46
CA TYR A 160 -5.28 38.44 -8.54
C TYR A 160 -4.59 38.17 -7.20
N GLY A 161 -4.08 39.20 -6.54
CA GLY A 161 -3.47 39.08 -5.22
C GLY A 161 -1.98 38.77 -5.23
N THR A 162 -1.39 38.73 -4.04
CA THR A 162 0.03 38.42 -3.85
C THR A 162 0.19 37.13 -3.06
N LEU A 163 1.17 36.31 -3.46
CA LEU A 163 1.51 35.07 -2.80
C LEU A 163 2.88 35.21 -2.14
N HIS A 164 2.95 34.91 -0.85
CA HIS A 164 4.20 34.81 -0.12
C HIS A 164 4.38 33.38 0.39
N ALA A 165 5.42 32.69 -0.08
CA ALA A 165 5.68 31.30 0.26
C ALA A 165 6.92 31.17 1.16
N SER A 166 6.81 30.33 2.20
CA SER A 166 7.88 30.00 3.13
C SER A 166 7.83 28.51 3.46
N GLY A 167 8.65 27.71 2.77
CA GLY A 167 8.72 26.27 2.98
C GLY A 167 7.40 25.56 2.67
N ASN A 168 6.83 24.87 3.66
CA ASN A 168 5.55 24.16 3.51
C ASN A 168 4.31 25.04 3.72
N LYS A 169 4.48 26.36 3.92
CA LYS A 169 3.38 27.31 4.08
C LYS A 169 3.40 28.35 2.98
N ALA A 170 2.22 28.80 2.57
CA ALA A 170 2.05 29.94 1.68
C ALA A 170 0.92 30.82 2.18
N SER A 171 1.13 32.13 2.26
CA SER A 171 0.10 33.11 2.56
C SER A 171 -0.31 33.83 1.30
N TYR A 172 -1.60 33.83 1.01
CA TYR A 172 -2.20 34.58 -0.08
C TYR A 172 -2.90 35.82 0.47
N THR A 173 -2.63 36.96 -0.14
CA THR A 173 -3.31 38.22 0.15
C THR A 173 -4.19 38.58 -1.05
N ALA A 174 -5.50 38.61 -0.82
CA ALA A 174 -6.52 38.93 -1.81
C ALA A 174 -6.42 40.38 -2.27
N ASP A 175 -6.65 40.60 -3.57
CA ASP A 175 -6.66 41.93 -4.18
C ASP A 175 -8.07 42.52 -4.17
N ALA A 176 -8.20 43.75 -3.68
CA ALA A 176 -9.47 44.47 -3.65
C ALA A 176 -9.98 44.87 -5.04
N THR A 177 -9.16 44.73 -6.10
CA THR A 177 -9.56 45.00 -7.48
C THR A 177 -10.14 43.77 -8.20
N ALA A 178 -10.16 42.61 -7.54
CA ALA A 178 -10.69 41.38 -8.13
C ALA A 178 -12.23 41.42 -8.27
N PRO A 179 -12.78 41.08 -9.45
CA PRO A 179 -14.22 41.04 -9.65
C PRO A 179 -14.87 39.84 -8.94
N ALA A 180 -16.15 39.97 -8.57
CA ALA A 180 -16.94 38.88 -8.01
C ALA A 180 -17.05 37.70 -8.97
N ASN A 181 -17.12 36.48 -8.43
CA ASN A 181 -17.04 35.18 -9.10
C ASN A 181 -15.68 34.84 -9.75
N THR A 182 -14.62 35.56 -9.39
CA THR A 182 -13.26 35.20 -9.84
C THR A 182 -12.76 33.99 -9.04
N LYS A 183 -12.20 33.02 -9.76
CA LYS A 183 -11.55 31.84 -9.16
C LYS A 183 -10.06 31.91 -9.43
N VAL A 184 -9.25 31.84 -8.37
CA VAL A 184 -7.80 31.80 -8.45
C VAL A 184 -7.35 30.45 -7.89
N THR A 185 -6.58 29.70 -8.67
CA THR A 185 -6.07 28.39 -8.25
C THR A 185 -4.65 28.56 -7.72
N LEU A 186 -4.44 28.15 -6.48
CA LEU A 186 -3.13 28.00 -5.86
C LEU A 186 -2.60 26.60 -6.14
N ARG A 187 -1.36 26.51 -6.63
CA ARG A 187 -0.68 25.27 -6.96
C ARG A 187 0.57 25.09 -6.11
N ALA A 188 0.71 23.92 -5.50
CA ALA A 188 1.93 23.50 -4.79
C ALA A 188 2.57 22.34 -5.57
N GLN A 189 3.77 22.56 -6.09
CA GLN A 189 4.51 21.57 -6.88
C GLN A 189 5.71 21.05 -6.11
N VAL A 190 5.89 19.73 -6.10
CA VAL A 190 7.08 19.05 -5.57
C VAL A 190 7.55 18.04 -6.60
N SER A 191 8.85 18.04 -6.90
CA SER A 191 9.44 17.09 -7.84
C SER A 191 9.18 15.64 -7.41
N GLY A 192 8.48 14.87 -8.24
CA GLY A 192 8.13 13.47 -7.97
C GLY A 192 6.77 13.24 -7.30
N PHE A 193 6.01 14.29 -7.01
CA PHE A 193 4.68 14.23 -6.41
C PHE A 193 3.60 14.68 -7.41
N GLU A 194 2.32 14.40 -7.13
CA GLU A 194 1.22 15.09 -7.81
C GLU A 194 1.03 16.50 -7.23
N ASP A 195 0.71 17.45 -8.10
CA ASP A 195 0.47 18.85 -7.72
C ASP A 195 -0.68 18.94 -6.71
N GLY A 196 -0.46 19.68 -5.63
CA GLY A 196 -1.52 20.08 -4.72
C GLY A 196 -2.24 21.31 -5.27
N LEU A 197 -3.56 21.33 -5.20
CA LEU A 197 -4.40 22.44 -5.66
C LEU A 197 -5.28 22.96 -4.53
N ALA A 198 -5.38 24.27 -4.41
CA ALA A 198 -6.36 24.94 -3.56
C ALA A 198 -7.06 26.05 -4.34
N GLU A 199 -8.34 26.27 -4.05
CA GLU A 199 -9.15 27.26 -4.77
C GLU A 199 -9.43 28.48 -3.88
N ILE A 200 -9.25 29.67 -4.46
CA ILE A 200 -9.60 30.93 -3.85
C ILE A 200 -10.74 31.53 -4.67
N VAL A 201 -11.89 31.71 -4.05
CA VAL A 201 -13.10 32.22 -4.71
C VAL A 201 -13.42 33.62 -4.20
N TYR A 202 -13.53 34.57 -5.12
CA TYR A 202 -14.04 35.91 -4.83
C TYR A 202 -15.56 35.88 -4.99
N GLU A 203 -16.31 36.11 -3.91
CA GLU A 203 -17.78 36.19 -3.88
C GLU A 203 -18.28 37.61 -3.69
#